data_AF-A0A1D2TX05-F1
#
_entry.id   AF-A0A1D2TX05-F1
#
_cell.length_a   1.000
_cell.length_b   1.000
_cell.length_c   1.000
_cell.angle_alpha   90.00
_cell.angle_beta   90.00
_cell.angle_gamma   90.00
#
_symmetry.space_group_name_H-M   'P 1'
#
loop_
_entity.id
_entity.type
_entity.pdbx_description
1 polymer ?
#
loop_
_entity_poly.entity_id
_entity_poly.type
_entity_poly.pdbx_seq_one_letter_code
_entity_poly.pdbx_strand_id
1 'polypeptide(L)'
;MGAGNVGGTAAQRLAEKNAYDVVLVDIRGGYYMSDLVRFDEGRLAAPVVIALQMLNETQIDRLCATHRVAIMDRAQFWPLGVHRVAPLFRGSDAIQKRRDHLAVIGCGRPVIETPAGT
;
A
#
# COMPACT_ATOMS: atom_id res chain seq x y z
N MET A 1 2.35 24.45 21.98
CA MET A 1 1.13 23.68 21.62
C MET A 1 0.97 23.75 20.11
N GLY A 2 1.05 22.72 19.30
CA GLY A 2 1.47 21.33 19.46
C GLY A 2 2.00 20.89 18.08
N ALA A 3 3.15 20.24 18.04
CA ALA A 3 3.64 19.59 16.84
C ALA A 3 2.66 18.47 16.49
N GLY A 4 1.88 18.65 15.43
CA GLY A 4 0.93 17.66 14.95
C GLY A 4 1.70 16.43 14.46
N ASN A 5 1.84 15.44 15.34
CA ASN A 5 2.31 14.10 15.03
C ASN A 5 1.27 13.36 14.16
N VAL A 6 1.01 13.85 12.94
CA VAL A 6 0.13 13.15 11.97
C VAL A 6 0.88 12.00 11.28
N GLY A 7 2.19 11.92 11.51
CA GLY A 7 3.11 10.91 10.96
C GLY A 7 3.19 9.61 11.76
N GLY A 8 2.10 9.18 12.39
CA GLY A 8 1.93 7.74 12.64
C GLY A 8 1.69 7.07 11.29
N THR A 9 2.75 6.91 10.48
CA THR A 9 2.63 6.53 9.06
C THR A 9 1.77 5.29 8.91
N ALA A 10 1.09 5.12 7.77
CA ALA A 10 0.39 3.87 7.50
C ALA A 10 1.31 2.64 7.68
N ALA A 11 2.61 2.80 7.36
CA ALA A 11 3.63 1.81 7.68
C ALA A 11 3.84 1.59 9.19
N GLN A 12 3.71 2.61 10.03
CA GLN A 12 3.68 2.47 11.49
C GLN A 12 2.55 1.56 11.95
N ARG A 13 1.32 1.83 11.49
CA ARG A 13 0.13 1.01 11.82
C ARG A 13 0.23 -0.42 11.27
N LEU A 14 0.86 -0.57 10.10
CA LEU A 14 1.13 -1.87 9.49
C LEU A 14 2.16 -2.69 10.27
N ALA A 15 3.25 -2.04 10.68
CA ALA A 15 4.30 -2.67 11.46
C ALA A 15 3.83 -3.04 12.88
N GLU A 16 2.95 -2.24 13.49
CA GLU A 16 2.30 -2.58 14.77
C GLU A 16 1.43 -3.84 14.67
N LYS A 17 0.81 -4.10 13.51
CA LYS A 17 -0.05 -5.28 13.32
C LYS A 17 0.71 -6.58 13.04
N ASN A 18 1.98 -6.52 12.60
CA ASN A 18 2.80 -7.68 12.18
C ASN A 18 2.05 -8.73 11.31
N ALA A 19 1.03 -8.27 10.59
CA ALA A 19 0.01 -9.13 9.98
C ALA A 19 0.31 -9.47 8.51
N TYR A 20 1.24 -8.73 7.90
CA TYR A 20 1.53 -8.78 6.47
C TYR A 20 3.04 -8.85 6.25
N ASP A 21 3.43 -9.63 5.25
CA ASP A 21 4.82 -9.76 4.84
C ASP A 21 5.17 -8.73 3.75
N VAL A 22 4.17 -8.35 2.95
CA VAL A 22 4.30 -7.39 1.84
C VAL A 22 3.12 -6.42 1.83
N VAL A 23 3.39 -5.13 1.59
CA VAL A 23 2.40 -4.10 1.35
C VAL A 23 2.62 -3.51 -0.04
N LEU A 24 1.62 -3.65 -0.90
CA LEU A 24 1.59 -3.04 -2.22
C LEU A 24 0.99 -1.64 -2.13
N VAL A 25 1.57 -0.67 -2.84
CA VAL A 25 1.12 0.72 -2.82
C VAL A 25 0.61 1.12 -4.20
N ASP A 26 -0.65 1.56 -4.25
CA ASP A 26 -1.20 2.22 -5.43
C ASP A 26 -0.84 3.70 -5.42
N ILE A 27 0.25 4.04 -6.11
CA ILE A 27 0.79 5.41 -6.17
C ILE A 27 -0.14 6.41 -6.87
N ARG A 28 -1.22 5.95 -7.51
CA ARG A 28 -2.24 6.86 -8.05
C ARG A 28 -2.96 7.62 -6.92
N GLY A 29 -2.79 7.19 -5.68
CA GLY A 29 -3.21 7.88 -4.47
C GLY A 29 -2.27 8.99 -3.99
N GLY A 30 -1.02 9.08 -4.46
CA GLY A 30 -0.03 10.06 -3.98
C GLY A 30 1.43 9.59 -4.12
N TYR A 31 2.37 10.53 -4.12
CA TYR A 31 3.82 10.29 -4.35
C TYR A 31 4.59 9.66 -3.17
N TYR A 32 3.92 9.31 -2.06
CA TYR A 32 4.58 9.00 -0.77
C TYR A 32 5.05 7.54 -0.61
N MET A 33 5.60 6.94 -1.67
CA MET A 33 6.25 5.62 -1.58
C MET A 33 7.40 5.58 -0.57
N SER A 34 8.08 6.71 -0.37
CA SER A 34 9.27 6.83 0.48
C SER A 34 8.99 6.67 1.97
N ASP A 35 7.75 6.88 2.43
CA ASP A 35 7.43 6.95 3.87
C ASP A 35 7.07 5.59 4.47
N LEU A 36 7.14 4.52 3.66
CA LEU A 36 6.59 3.22 4.04
C LEU A 36 7.64 2.13 4.31
N VAL A 37 8.93 2.37 4.01
CA VAL A 37 9.99 1.39 4.24
C VAL A 37 10.61 1.59 5.63
N ARG A 38 10.46 0.60 6.51
CA ARG A 38 11.21 0.54 7.77
C ARG A 38 12.50 -0.26 7.59
N PHE A 39 13.63 0.37 7.91
CA PHE A 39 14.91 -0.30 8.07
C PHE A 39 15.11 -0.56 9.56
N ASP A 40 15.11 -1.82 9.98
CA ASP A 40 15.50 -2.22 11.33
C ASP A 40 16.95 -2.69 11.28
N GLU A 41 17.86 -1.93 11.87
CA GLU A 41 19.30 -2.24 11.91
C GLU A 41 19.92 -2.57 10.53
N GLY A 42 19.47 -1.89 9.47
CA GLY A 42 19.95 -2.12 8.09
C GLY A 42 19.35 -3.36 7.41
N ARG A 43 18.42 -4.06 8.07
CA ARG A 43 17.62 -5.14 7.48
C ARG A 43 16.26 -4.59 7.06
N LEU A 44 15.79 -5.06 5.90
CA LEU A 44 14.38 -4.86 5.52
C LEU A 44 13.51 -5.60 6.54
N ALA A 45 12.78 -4.85 7.35
CA ALA A 45 11.82 -5.39 8.29
C ALA A 45 10.47 -5.60 7.61
N ALA A 46 9.76 -6.66 7.97
CA ALA A 46 8.40 -6.85 7.50
C ALA A 46 7.47 -5.76 8.07
N PRO A 47 6.48 -5.27 7.29
CA PRO A 47 6.26 -5.63 5.88
C PRO A 47 7.21 -4.93 4.91
N VAL A 48 7.62 -5.65 3.86
CA VAL A 48 8.30 -5.04 2.70
C VAL A 48 7.27 -4.22 1.92
N VAL A 49 7.62 -2.99 1.55
CA VAL A 49 6.72 -2.11 0.81
C VAL A 49 7.16 -1.97 -0.64
N ILE A 50 6.23 -2.22 -1.56
CA ILE A 50 6.50 -2.28 -3.00
C ILE A 50 5.45 -1.45 -3.75
N ALA A 51 5.88 -0.68 -4.74
CA ALA A 51 4.94 -0.03 -5.65
C ALA A 51 4.25 -1.04 -6.55
N LEU A 52 2.93 -0.90 -6.72
CA LEU A 52 2.21 -1.74 -7.66
C LEU A 52 2.70 -1.58 -9.10
N GLN A 53 3.21 -0.39 -9.50
CA GLN A 53 3.73 -0.18 -10.85
C GLN A 53 5.02 -0.97 -11.17
N MET A 54 5.74 -1.41 -10.15
CA MET A 54 7.01 -2.14 -10.31
C MET A 54 6.82 -3.62 -10.62
N LEU A 55 5.58 -4.12 -10.51
CA LEU A 55 5.26 -5.53 -10.68
C LEU A 55 4.53 -5.76 -12.01
N ASN A 56 4.57 -6.99 -12.52
CA ASN A 56 3.62 -7.50 -13.51
C ASN A 56 2.66 -8.52 -12.87
N GLU A 57 1.67 -8.99 -13.63
CA GLU A 57 0.66 -9.93 -13.13
C GLU A 57 1.27 -11.24 -12.59
N THR A 58 2.25 -11.81 -13.29
CA THR A 58 2.94 -13.03 -12.83
C THR A 58 3.72 -12.83 -11.52
N GLN A 59 4.34 -11.66 -11.33
CA GLN A 59 5.01 -11.33 -10.07
C GLN A 59 3.99 -11.14 -8.93
N ILE A 60 2.84 -10.53 -9.24
CA ILE A 60 1.72 -10.41 -8.29
C ILE A 60 1.23 -11.80 -7.88
N ASP A 61 0.98 -12.70 -8.83
CA ASP A 61 0.53 -14.06 -8.55
C ASP A 61 1.51 -14.80 -7.63
N ARG A 62 2.81 -14.69 -7.90
CA ARG A 62 3.84 -15.32 -7.08
C ARG A 62 3.89 -14.76 -5.67
N LEU A 63 3.79 -13.43 -5.51
CA LEU A 63 3.74 -12.79 -4.19
C LEU A 63 2.51 -13.28 -3.42
N CYS A 64 1.35 -13.24 -4.05
CA CYS A 64 0.08 -13.65 -3.45
C CYS A 64 0.01 -15.13 -3.09
N ALA A 65 0.73 -16.00 -3.82
CA ALA A 65 0.80 -17.43 -3.53
C ALA A 65 1.69 -17.76 -2.32
N THR A 66 2.59 -16.86 -1.92
CA THR A 66 3.66 -17.17 -0.94
C THR A 66 3.75 -16.23 0.25
N HIS A 67 3.08 -15.08 0.20
CA HIS A 67 3.17 -14.03 1.21
C HIS A 67 1.78 -13.51 1.60
N ARG A 68 1.64 -13.02 2.85
CA ARG A 68 0.47 -12.26 3.26
C ARG A 68 0.58 -10.85 2.71
N VAL A 69 -0.15 -10.59 1.64
CA VAL A 69 -0.11 -9.31 0.92
C VAL A 69 -1.26 -8.40 1.37
N ALA A 70 -0.92 -7.17 1.74
CA ALA A 70 -1.87 -6.07 1.85
C ALA A 70 -1.71 -5.09 0.67
N ILE A 71 -2.74 -4.32 0.38
CA ILE A 71 -2.70 -3.19 -0.55
C ILE A 71 -3.13 -1.91 0.16
N MET A 72 -2.34 -0.87 0.01
CA MET A 72 -2.74 0.51 0.25
C MET A 72 -3.30 1.08 -1.05
N ASP A 73 -4.63 0.99 -1.21
CA ASP A 73 -5.33 1.50 -2.39
C ASP A 73 -5.43 3.03 -2.36
N ARG A 74 -5.52 3.66 -3.54
CA ARG A 74 -5.70 5.11 -3.68
C ARG A 74 -6.84 5.68 -2.81
N ALA A 75 -7.90 4.90 -2.57
CA ALA A 75 -9.05 5.33 -1.76
C ALA A 75 -8.72 5.44 -0.27
N GLN A 76 -7.72 4.69 0.22
CA GLN A 76 -7.32 4.68 1.63
C GLN A 76 -6.43 5.87 2.00
N PHE A 77 -5.94 6.61 1.02
CA PHE A 77 -5.19 7.85 1.23
C PHE A 77 -6.10 9.04 1.58
N TRP A 78 -7.36 9.05 1.13
CA TRP A 78 -8.26 10.20 1.35
C TRP A 78 -8.59 10.43 2.83
N PRO A 79 -8.88 9.41 3.65
CA PRO A 79 -9.04 9.58 5.10
C PRO A 79 -7.77 10.10 5.79
N LEU A 80 -6.61 9.98 5.15
CA LEU A 80 -5.33 10.50 5.64
C LEU A 80 -5.04 11.93 5.16
N GLY A 81 -6.00 12.58 4.49
CA GLY A 81 -5.83 13.94 3.95
C GLY A 81 -4.99 14.01 2.67
N VAL A 82 -4.61 12.86 2.10
CA VAL A 82 -3.87 12.79 0.84
C VAL A 82 -4.87 12.73 -0.31
N HIS A 83 -4.98 13.83 -1.04
CA HIS A 83 -5.91 13.96 -2.17
C HIS A 83 -5.27 13.52 -3.49
N ARG A 84 -6.13 13.20 -4.46
CA ARG A 84 -5.71 12.81 -5.83
C ARG A 84 -4.73 13.81 -6.40
N VAL A 85 -3.54 13.33 -6.75
CA VAL A 85 -2.63 14.04 -7.66
C VAL A 85 -3.19 13.89 -9.07
N ALA A 86 -3.81 14.96 -9.57
CA ALA A 86 -4.10 15.13 -10.99
C ALA A 86 -2.83 15.71 -11.68
N PRO A 87 -2.49 15.30 -12.92
CA PRO A 87 -3.24 14.41 -13.82
C PRO A 87 -2.84 12.92 -13.72
N LEU A 88 -3.67 12.04 -14.31
CA LEU A 88 -3.29 10.64 -14.62
C LEU A 88 -1.96 10.66 -15.38
N PHE A 89 -0.88 10.20 -14.73
CA PHE A 89 0.41 10.12 -15.38
C PHE A 89 0.46 8.89 -16.29
N ARG A 90 1.34 8.95 -17.32
CA ARG A 90 1.59 7.83 -18.24
C ARG A 90 1.87 6.55 -17.43
N GLY A 91 1.07 5.51 -17.68
CA GLY A 91 1.16 4.22 -16.97
C GLY A 91 0.07 3.98 -15.91
N SER A 92 -0.81 4.96 -15.65
CA SER A 92 -1.94 4.80 -14.71
C SER A 92 -2.88 3.64 -15.07
N ASP A 93 -3.12 3.39 -16.36
CA ASP A 93 -3.97 2.27 -16.83
C ASP A 93 -3.34 0.92 -16.53
N ALA A 94 -2.01 0.80 -16.70
CA ALA A 94 -1.29 -0.42 -16.35
C ALA A 94 -1.33 -0.66 -14.83
N ILE A 95 -1.32 0.40 -14.01
CA ILE A 95 -1.48 0.27 -12.55
C ILE A 95 -2.92 -0.15 -12.21
N GLN A 96 -3.92 0.43 -12.88
CA GLN A 96 -5.32 0.02 -12.74
C GLN A 96 -5.49 -1.46 -13.06
N LYS A 97 -4.94 -1.92 -14.18
CA LYS A 97 -4.99 -3.33 -14.60
C LYS A 97 -4.44 -4.28 -13.53
N ARG A 98 -3.30 -3.94 -12.92
CA ARG A 98 -2.68 -4.73 -11.85
C ARG A 98 -3.52 -4.74 -10.57
N ARG A 99 -4.14 -3.60 -10.24
CA ARG A 99 -5.05 -3.50 -9.10
C ARG A 99 -6.27 -4.38 -9.33
N ASP A 100 -6.83 -4.35 -10.54
CA ASP A 100 -7.99 -5.17 -10.89
C ASP A 100 -7.64 -6.65 -10.90
N HIS A 101 -6.42 -7.00 -11.34
CA HIS A 101 -5.88 -8.36 -11.22
C HIS A 101 -5.87 -8.85 -9.76
N LEU A 102 -5.36 -8.05 -8.82
CA LEU A 102 -5.40 -8.36 -7.38
C LEU A 102 -6.83 -8.64 -6.88
N ALA A 103 -7.79 -7.82 -7.30
CA ALA A 103 -9.19 -7.99 -6.94
C ALA A 103 -9.78 -9.30 -7.52
N VAL A 104 -9.46 -9.63 -8.77
CA VAL A 104 -9.91 -10.86 -9.44
C VAL A 104 -9.38 -12.10 -8.73
N ILE A 105 -8.11 -12.11 -8.31
CA ILE A 105 -7.49 -13.26 -7.63
C ILE A 105 -7.76 -13.28 -6.11
N GLY A 106 -8.51 -12.32 -5.58
CA GLY A 106 -8.84 -12.23 -4.15
C GLY A 106 -7.63 -11.95 -3.24
N CYS A 107 -6.59 -11.29 -3.76
CA CYS A 107 -5.37 -10.96 -3.02
C CYS A 107 -5.28 -9.47 -2.71
N GLY A 108 -4.53 -9.10 -1.66
CA GLY A 108 -4.31 -7.71 -1.27
C GLY A 108 -5.43 -7.20 -0.38
N ARG A 109 -5.37 -7.52 0.92
CA ARG A 109 -6.30 -6.95 1.90
C ARG A 109 -6.05 -5.45 2.07
N PRO A 110 -7.09 -4.64 2.31
CA PRO A 110 -6.90 -3.22 2.58
C PRO A 110 -6.04 -3.02 3.84
N VAL A 111 -5.07 -2.11 3.79
CA VAL A 111 -4.24 -1.76 4.96
C VAL A 111 -5.07 -1.15 6.09
N ILE A 112 -5.90 -0.16 5.76
CA ILE A 112 -6.86 0.46 6.65
C ILE A 112 -8.19 -0.26 6.46
N GLU A 113 -8.56 -1.05 7.46
CA GLU A 113 -9.91 -1.59 7.57
C GLU A 113 -10.82 -0.44 8.01
N THR A 114 -11.76 -0.04 7.15
CA THR A 114 -12.84 0.84 7.59
C THR A 114 -13.64 0.05 8.64
N PRO A 115 -13.88 0.58 9.84
CA PRO A 115 -14.76 -0.08 10.79
C PRO A 115 -16.10 -0.34 10.09
N ALA A 116 -16.56 -1.60 10.10
CA ALA A 116 -17.93 -1.90 9.71
C ALA A 116 -18.83 -1.02 10.57
N GLY A 117 -19.60 -0.12 9.93
CA GLY A 117 -20.43 0.84 10.64
C GLY A 117 -21.29 0.15 11.69
N THR A 118 -21.29 0.68 12.90
CA THR A 118 -22.32 0.46 13.92
C THR A 118 -23.63 1.09 13.50
#